data_AF-A0A6M0C734-F1
#
_entry.id   AF-A0A6M0C734-F1
#
_cell.length_a   1.000
_cell.length_b   1.000
_cell.length_c   1.000
_cell.angle_alpha   90.00
_cell.angle_beta   90.00
_cell.angle_gamma   90.00
#
_symmetry.space_group_name_H-M   'P 1'
#
loop_
_entity.id
_entity.type
_entity.pdbx_description
1 polymer ?
#
loop_
_entity_poly.entity_id
_entity_poly.type
_entity_poly.pdbx_seq_one_letter_code
_entity_poly.pdbx_strand_id
1 'polypeptide(L)'
;MAIILNKSHYHISCPLLLIPLVSILIYLIKQQLNNRKNPPKTHPLHPLQNPLPTSIKWLVIYLIGGYFICSLNINKDFRYTLPLLPIISIILAYGLTLLPRRWGQQIRLITVSLAVILMLLNLWPIGGYVGQQFAGWLSPLGDRRAYLGKEWPHQEVIAEIIKNEPYLQTTLGVLPSTPEINQHNLNYYGALQNKQVYGRQVGTKLEQVNKDARSLSWFVTKTNNQGSVNRIKKAQAAIVKTIENSGEFKLQKTWQLPENSQLNLYRRRLPLVEVYPISEPRQKVKLDYAILPEKASPGKPIPITYKWSGSWEELQSGLVLLTYRKATGERKFIGDRALAMGTLHPGTLETDKSKVGFEIIERLGMLPPANIPPGNYILEATYLNRKTGESYPLKISPPVELKIEKGAIALSAPELDLVTQLRHLSAQLPKGIEGLETVFSEVGRINQYDPIQDYTVAAEKTLKYRLQQEPNNLEWAYNLALAEVLQQDAKGAIAALKKVTELDPLNSFAHAYLGFVYLYDWNPKAAEVALKKAVELNPNNAEIRTLKIVAELMQGNLIGAWKNWQFLKNEKNEI
;
A
#
# COMPACT_ATOMS: atom_id res chain seq x y z
N MET A 1 31.06 10.21 -5.23
CA MET A 1 31.12 10.88 -6.56
C MET A 1 31.10 9.88 -7.72
N ALA A 2 31.88 8.79 -7.68
CA ALA A 2 31.87 7.74 -8.72
C ALA A 2 30.49 7.07 -8.93
N ILE A 3 29.68 6.84 -7.90
CA ILE A 3 28.32 6.29 -8.04
C ILE A 3 27.34 7.29 -8.69
N ILE A 4 27.48 8.58 -8.37
CA ILE A 4 26.69 9.66 -9.01
C ILE A 4 27.11 9.80 -10.47
N LEU A 5 28.41 9.77 -10.77
CA LEU A 5 28.92 9.88 -12.14
C LEU A 5 28.62 8.63 -12.99
N ASN A 6 28.72 7.43 -12.40
CA ASN A 6 28.46 6.13 -13.03
C ASN A 6 26.96 5.90 -13.31
N LYS A 7 26.06 6.75 -12.81
CA LYS A 7 24.67 6.81 -13.30
C LYS A 7 24.30 8.13 -13.98
N SER A 8 25.13 9.17 -13.87
CA SER A 8 24.86 10.49 -14.47
C SER A 8 24.89 10.48 -15.99
N HIS A 9 25.66 9.59 -16.62
CA HIS A 9 25.72 9.49 -18.09
C HIS A 9 24.42 8.98 -18.72
N TYR A 10 23.51 8.41 -17.92
CA TYR A 10 22.15 8.05 -18.37
C TYR A 10 21.18 9.24 -18.37
N HIS A 11 21.59 10.39 -17.81
CA HIS A 11 20.67 11.50 -17.51
C HIS A 11 21.24 12.89 -17.87
N ILE A 12 22.56 13.01 -18.07
CA ILE A 12 23.25 14.17 -18.61
C ILE A 12 23.93 13.71 -19.89
N SER A 13 23.61 14.37 -21.01
CA SER A 13 24.22 14.04 -22.30
C SER A 13 25.76 14.14 -22.25
N CYS A 14 26.43 13.25 -22.98
CA CYS A 14 27.88 13.17 -23.06
C CYS A 14 28.55 14.53 -23.38
N PRO A 15 28.03 15.37 -24.30
CA PRO A 15 28.63 16.67 -24.56
C PRO A 15 28.51 17.65 -23.39
N LEU A 16 27.36 17.65 -22.71
CA LEU A 16 27.11 18.50 -21.54
C LEU A 16 27.92 18.06 -20.31
N LEU A 17 28.38 16.82 -20.27
CA LEU A 17 29.21 16.30 -19.19
C LEU A 17 30.71 16.41 -19.50
N LEU A 18 31.15 15.91 -20.66
CA LEU A 18 32.56 15.74 -20.98
C LEU A 18 33.24 17.06 -21.36
N ILE A 19 32.60 17.92 -22.17
CA ILE A 19 33.22 19.17 -22.62
C ILE A 19 33.57 20.08 -21.43
N PRO A 20 32.66 20.29 -20.45
CA PRO A 20 33.01 21.06 -19.26
C PRO A 20 34.05 20.41 -18.37
N LEU A 21 33.99 19.10 -18.16
CA LEU A 21 34.96 18.38 -17.34
C LEU A 21 36.37 18.46 -17.93
N VAL A 22 36.49 18.27 -19.24
CA VAL A 22 37.75 18.46 -19.97
C VAL A 22 38.23 19.91 -19.87
N SER A 23 37.32 20.88 -19.95
CA SER A 23 37.65 22.30 -19.77
C SER A 23 38.25 22.60 -18.40
N ILE A 24 37.65 22.04 -17.34
CA ILE A 24 38.18 22.13 -15.95
C ILE A 24 39.56 21.46 -15.87
N LEU A 25 39.71 20.26 -16.43
CA LEU A 25 40.98 19.52 -16.40
C LEU A 25 42.10 20.28 -17.11
N ILE A 26 41.84 20.81 -18.31
CA ILE A 26 42.81 21.62 -19.07
C ILE A 26 43.21 22.86 -18.27
N TYR A 27 42.25 23.54 -17.63
CA TYR A 27 42.51 24.70 -16.79
C TYR A 27 43.42 24.35 -15.61
N LEU A 28 43.14 23.26 -14.89
CA LEU A 28 43.94 22.79 -13.75
C LEU A 28 45.37 22.42 -14.16
N ILE A 29 45.53 21.69 -15.27
CA ILE A 29 46.84 21.32 -15.82
C ILE A 29 47.63 22.58 -16.18
N LYS A 30 46.99 23.55 -16.85
CA LYS A 30 47.64 24.82 -17.22
C LYS A 30 48.07 25.61 -15.98
N GLN A 31 47.23 25.67 -14.95
CA GLN A 31 47.55 26.34 -13.69
C GLN A 31 48.74 25.68 -12.99
N GLN A 32 48.77 24.34 -12.93
CA GLN A 32 49.86 23.58 -12.31
C GLN A 32 51.18 23.74 -13.07
N LEU A 33 51.15 23.71 -14.41
CA LEU A 33 52.32 23.98 -15.25
C LEU A 33 52.83 25.41 -15.09
N ASN A 34 51.93 26.39 -14.98
CA ASN A 34 52.32 27.78 -14.76
C ASN A 34 52.94 27.98 -13.36
N ASN A 35 52.39 27.34 -12.33
CA ASN A 35 52.98 27.34 -10.98
C ASN A 35 54.33 26.64 -10.91
N ARG A 36 54.59 25.63 -11.76
CA ARG A 36 55.91 24.99 -11.88
C ARG A 36 56.92 25.87 -12.62
N LYS A 37 56.49 26.59 -13.66
CA LYS A 37 57.35 27.51 -14.43
C LYS A 37 57.66 28.81 -13.68
N ASN A 38 56.69 29.31 -12.91
CA ASN A 38 56.79 30.49 -12.09
C ASN A 38 56.36 30.12 -10.66
N PRO A 39 57.26 29.52 -9.86
CA PRO A 39 56.94 29.22 -8.46
C PRO A 39 56.60 30.51 -7.73
N PRO A 40 55.54 30.52 -6.90
CA PRO A 40 55.18 31.70 -6.13
C PRO A 40 56.37 32.10 -5.25
N LYS A 41 56.75 33.38 -5.28
CA LYS A 41 57.80 33.93 -4.42
C LYS A 41 57.37 33.72 -2.97
N THR A 42 58.14 32.94 -2.22
CA THR A 42 57.91 32.69 -0.79
C THR A 42 58.22 33.97 0.00
N HIS A 43 57.19 34.63 0.52
CA HIS A 43 57.35 35.45 1.72
C HIS A 43 56.92 34.63 2.94
N PRO A 44 57.74 34.55 4.01
CA PRO A 44 57.36 33.90 5.25
C PRO A 44 56.38 34.84 5.96
N LEU A 45 55.13 34.38 6.14
CA LEU A 45 53.96 35.02 6.78
C LEU A 45 52.77 35.16 5.83
N HIS A 46 52.32 34.08 5.19
CA HIS A 46 50.89 33.88 4.93
C HIS A 46 50.66 32.42 4.48
N PRO A 47 49.92 31.60 5.24
CA PRO A 47 49.61 30.24 4.82
C PRO A 47 48.67 30.27 3.62
N LEU A 48 49.11 29.69 2.48
CA LEU A 48 48.29 29.22 1.35
C LEU A 48 47.05 30.09 1.01
N GLN A 49 47.23 31.34 0.59
CA GLN A 49 46.13 32.13 0.02
C GLN A 49 45.91 31.78 -1.46
N ASN A 50 45.13 30.74 -1.68
CA ASN A 50 44.06 30.77 -2.67
C ASN A 50 42.93 29.87 -2.14
N PRO A 51 42.21 30.32 -1.09
CA PRO A 51 40.99 29.63 -0.72
C PRO A 51 40.07 29.63 -1.94
N LEU A 52 39.55 28.46 -2.31
CA LEU A 52 38.43 28.38 -3.24
C LEU A 52 37.42 29.48 -2.87
N PRO A 53 36.92 30.27 -3.84
CA PRO A 53 35.91 31.29 -3.59
C PRO A 53 34.80 30.71 -2.71
N THR A 54 34.31 31.50 -1.74
CA THR A 54 33.31 31.05 -0.76
C THR A 54 32.08 30.40 -1.43
N SER A 55 31.72 30.86 -2.63
CA SER A 55 30.70 30.26 -3.49
C SER A 55 31.02 28.82 -3.90
N ILE A 56 32.24 28.52 -4.34
CA ILE A 56 32.65 27.16 -4.73
C ILE A 56 32.72 26.25 -3.50
N LYS A 57 33.18 26.76 -2.35
CA LYS A 57 33.16 26.01 -1.08
C LYS A 57 31.74 25.55 -0.73
N TRP A 58 30.74 26.43 -0.87
CA TRP A 58 29.34 26.08 -0.65
C TRP A 58 28.82 25.01 -1.62
N LEU A 59 29.15 25.10 -2.91
CA LEU A 59 28.75 24.08 -3.89
C LEU A 59 29.36 22.70 -3.56
N VAL A 60 30.61 22.67 -3.09
CA VAL A 60 31.28 21.45 -2.67
C VAL A 60 30.65 20.88 -1.40
N ILE A 61 30.38 21.71 -0.38
CA ILE A 61 29.71 21.29 0.85
C ILE A 61 28.34 20.69 0.52
N TYR A 62 27.56 21.34 -0.34
CA TYR A 62 26.25 20.83 -0.74
C TYR A 62 26.37 19.48 -1.47
N LEU A 63 27.30 19.33 -2.42
CA LEU A 63 27.46 18.07 -3.13
C LEU A 63 27.90 16.94 -2.21
N ILE A 64 28.80 17.19 -1.26
CA ILE A 64 29.27 16.19 -0.30
C ILE A 64 28.13 15.82 0.67
N GLY A 65 27.45 16.81 1.24
CA GLY A 65 26.32 16.58 2.14
C GLY A 65 25.16 15.89 1.44
N GLY A 66 24.80 16.34 0.24
CA GLY A 66 23.80 15.72 -0.61
C GLY A 66 24.17 14.30 -1.02
N TYR A 67 25.43 14.03 -1.36
CA TYR A 67 25.93 12.67 -1.59
C TYR A 67 25.78 11.80 -0.35
N PHE A 68 26.13 12.30 0.83
CA PHE A 68 25.98 11.56 2.09
C PHE A 68 24.52 11.20 2.36
N ILE A 69 23.62 12.17 2.27
CA ILE A 69 22.16 11.96 2.45
C ILE A 69 21.63 10.96 1.42
N CYS A 70 21.98 11.09 0.15
CA CYS A 70 21.60 10.14 -0.91
C CYS A 70 22.21 8.74 -0.68
N SER A 71 23.39 8.66 -0.07
CA SER A 71 24.07 7.41 0.26
C SER A 71 23.42 6.70 1.46
N LEU A 72 22.83 7.45 2.39
CA LEU A 72 22.02 6.90 3.48
C LEU A 72 20.64 6.42 3.03
N ASN A 73 20.11 6.96 1.92
CA ASN A 73 18.83 6.50 1.38
C ASN A 73 18.92 5.04 0.92
N ILE A 74 18.08 4.16 1.48
CA ILE A 74 18.01 2.74 1.10
C ILE A 74 17.66 2.58 -0.39
N ASN A 75 16.82 3.47 -0.92
CA ASN A 75 16.42 3.44 -2.31
C ASN A 75 17.44 4.19 -3.19
N LYS A 76 18.13 3.46 -4.07
CA LYS A 76 19.17 3.98 -4.99
C LYS A 76 18.62 4.42 -6.35
N ASP A 77 17.34 4.75 -6.40
CA ASP A 77 16.70 5.36 -7.56
C ASP A 77 17.25 6.76 -7.81
N PHE A 78 17.48 7.09 -9.07
CA PHE A 78 18.02 8.37 -9.50
C PHE A 78 17.16 9.57 -9.06
N ARG A 79 15.84 9.38 -8.92
CA ARG A 79 14.94 10.48 -8.51
C ARG A 79 15.34 11.12 -7.18
N TYR A 80 16.02 10.38 -6.31
CA TYR A 80 16.52 10.90 -5.04
C TYR A 80 17.81 11.71 -5.19
N THR A 81 18.52 11.59 -6.31
CA THR A 81 19.69 12.40 -6.66
C THR A 81 19.37 13.58 -7.57
N LEU A 82 18.12 13.71 -8.06
CA LEU A 82 17.64 14.85 -8.86
C LEU A 82 17.97 16.22 -8.22
N PRO A 83 17.82 16.42 -6.89
CA PRO A 83 18.16 17.70 -6.25
C PRO A 83 19.64 18.09 -6.35
N LEU A 84 20.54 17.18 -6.73
CA LEU A 84 21.96 17.47 -6.93
C LEU A 84 22.26 18.02 -8.33
N LEU A 85 21.38 17.77 -9.31
CA LEU A 85 21.61 18.14 -10.71
C LEU A 85 21.76 19.64 -10.96
N PRO A 86 21.00 20.55 -10.32
CA PRO A 86 21.19 21.99 -10.53
C PRO A 86 22.61 22.43 -10.16
N ILE A 87 23.18 21.89 -9.08
CA ILE A 87 24.52 22.25 -8.61
C ILE A 87 25.60 21.62 -9.49
N ILE A 88 25.40 20.38 -9.92
CA ILE A 88 26.25 19.76 -10.95
C ILE A 88 26.24 20.63 -12.22
N SER A 89 25.07 21.12 -12.63
CA SER A 89 24.92 21.98 -13.82
C SER A 89 25.65 23.32 -13.68
N ILE A 90 25.60 23.95 -12.50
CA ILE A 90 26.36 25.19 -12.21
C ILE A 90 27.87 24.95 -12.31
N ILE A 91 28.37 23.84 -11.75
CA ILE A 91 29.80 23.49 -11.80
C ILE A 91 30.25 23.21 -13.24
N LEU A 92 29.45 22.47 -14.01
CA LEU A 92 29.71 22.22 -15.42
C LEU A 92 29.68 23.55 -16.21
N ALA A 93 28.68 24.41 -15.99
CA ALA A 93 28.62 25.72 -16.63
C ALA A 93 29.86 26.57 -16.30
N TYR A 94 30.30 26.58 -15.04
CA TYR A 94 31.54 27.24 -14.64
C TYR A 94 32.76 26.68 -15.38
N GLY A 95 32.86 25.35 -15.52
CA GLY A 95 33.92 24.69 -16.28
C GLY A 95 34.07 25.20 -17.71
N LEU A 96 32.94 25.45 -18.40
CA LEU A 96 32.95 26.01 -19.76
C LEU A 96 33.48 27.45 -19.82
N THR A 97 33.43 28.21 -18.73
CA THR A 97 33.95 29.59 -18.67
C THR A 97 35.47 29.65 -18.49
N LEU A 98 36.12 28.55 -18.12
CA LEU A 98 37.56 28.49 -17.84
C LEU A 98 38.45 28.45 -19.10
N LEU A 99 37.86 28.28 -20.29
CA LEU A 99 38.60 28.19 -21.55
C LEU A 99 39.11 29.56 -22.03
N PRO A 100 40.31 29.64 -22.66
CA PRO A 100 40.86 30.89 -23.18
C PRO A 100 39.95 31.54 -24.24
N ARG A 101 39.89 32.89 -24.27
CA ARG A 101 39.02 33.66 -25.20
C ARG A 101 39.11 33.24 -26.66
N ARG A 102 40.29 32.84 -27.15
CA ARG A 102 40.54 32.44 -28.55
C ARG A 102 39.68 31.26 -29.03
N TRP A 103 39.40 30.28 -28.16
CA TRP A 103 38.63 29.07 -28.50
C TRP A 103 37.38 28.90 -27.63
N GLY A 104 37.35 29.52 -26.44
CA GLY A 104 36.26 29.36 -25.47
C GLY A 104 34.91 29.93 -25.91
N GLN A 105 34.88 30.92 -26.81
CA GLN A 105 33.62 31.40 -27.38
C GLN A 105 33.00 30.36 -28.33
N GLN A 106 33.80 29.81 -29.25
CA GLN A 106 33.35 28.79 -30.20
C GLN A 106 32.92 27.50 -29.47
N ILE A 107 33.71 27.02 -28.51
CA ILE A 107 33.41 25.80 -27.75
C ILE A 107 32.10 25.94 -26.97
N ARG A 108 31.87 27.09 -26.32
CA ARG A 108 30.60 27.35 -25.62
C ARG A 108 29.42 27.38 -26.57
N LEU A 109 29.53 28.07 -27.70
CA LEU A 109 28.46 28.13 -28.69
C LEU A 109 28.13 26.74 -29.25
N ILE A 110 29.16 25.96 -29.62
CA ILE A 110 28.98 24.57 -30.08
C ILE A 110 28.29 23.72 -29.01
N THR A 111 28.70 23.86 -27.75
CA THR A 111 28.15 23.06 -26.64
C THR A 111 26.68 23.42 -26.38
N VAL A 112 26.32 24.71 -26.38
CA VAL A 112 24.94 25.16 -26.23
C VAL A 112 24.09 24.73 -27.43
N SER A 113 24.58 24.91 -28.66
CA SER A 113 23.86 24.46 -29.85
C SER A 113 23.62 22.96 -29.86
N LEU A 114 24.64 22.17 -29.51
CA LEU A 114 24.53 20.71 -29.42
C LEU A 114 23.56 20.30 -28.31
N ALA A 115 23.57 21.00 -27.16
CA ALA A 115 22.63 20.76 -26.08
C ALA A 115 21.18 21.05 -26.49
N VAL A 116 20.93 22.15 -27.20
CA VAL A 116 19.61 22.50 -27.72
C VAL A 116 19.14 21.46 -28.75
N ILE A 117 20.01 21.08 -29.69
CA ILE A 117 19.70 20.04 -30.69
C ILE A 117 19.36 18.73 -29.98
N LEU A 118 20.17 18.30 -29.01
CA LEU A 118 19.91 17.08 -28.25
C LEU A 118 18.60 17.17 -27.45
N MET A 119 18.34 18.29 -26.78
CA MET A 119 17.07 18.51 -26.07
C MET A 119 15.88 18.33 -27.01
N LEU A 120 15.92 18.96 -28.19
CA LEU A 120 14.86 18.84 -29.19
C LEU A 120 14.69 17.39 -29.70
N LEU A 121 15.78 16.67 -29.99
CA LEU A 121 15.75 15.28 -30.46
C LEU A 121 15.29 14.27 -29.39
N ASN A 122 15.51 14.57 -28.10
CA ASN A 122 15.07 13.74 -26.98
C ASN A 122 13.59 13.99 -26.62
N LEU A 123 13.08 15.21 -26.85
CA LEU A 123 11.68 15.58 -26.61
C LEU A 123 10.76 15.21 -27.79
N TRP A 124 11.24 15.39 -29.03
CA TRP A 124 10.47 15.13 -30.25
C TRP A 124 11.20 14.15 -31.17
N PRO A 125 10.48 13.32 -31.94
CA PRO A 125 11.07 12.38 -32.89
C PRO A 125 11.55 13.06 -34.20
N ILE A 126 12.30 14.17 -34.09
CA ILE A 126 12.82 14.93 -35.23
C ILE A 126 13.96 14.15 -35.89
N GLY A 127 14.02 14.13 -37.23
CA GLY A 127 15.10 13.47 -37.99
C GLY A 127 14.98 11.96 -38.14
N GLY A 128 13.83 11.37 -37.77
CA GLY A 128 13.54 9.95 -37.97
C GLY A 128 14.58 9.03 -37.31
N TYR A 129 14.89 7.90 -37.96
CA TYR A 129 15.87 6.92 -37.45
C TYR A 129 17.26 7.54 -37.23
N VAL A 130 17.71 8.42 -38.13
CA VAL A 130 19.06 9.03 -38.07
C VAL A 130 19.17 9.98 -36.87
N GLY A 131 18.17 10.84 -36.67
CA GLY A 131 18.11 11.74 -35.51
C GLY A 131 18.06 10.97 -34.20
N GLN A 132 17.32 9.85 -34.16
CA GLN A 132 17.24 8.97 -33.00
C GLN A 132 18.56 8.29 -32.66
N GLN A 133 19.27 7.74 -33.66
CA GLN A 133 20.60 7.15 -33.45
C GLN A 133 21.60 8.19 -32.94
N PHE A 134 21.58 9.40 -33.51
CA PHE A 134 22.43 10.50 -33.06
C PHE A 134 22.15 10.92 -31.62
N ALA A 135 20.87 11.10 -31.27
CA ALA A 135 20.46 11.43 -29.90
C ALA A 135 20.80 10.30 -28.91
N GLY A 136 20.54 9.05 -29.29
CA GLY A 136 20.83 7.88 -28.46
C GLY A 136 22.33 7.68 -28.19
N TRP A 137 23.20 8.02 -29.16
CA TRP A 137 24.65 7.98 -28.97
C TRP A 137 25.15 9.03 -27.98
N LEU A 138 24.64 10.26 -28.07
CA LEU A 138 25.09 11.39 -27.24
C LEU A 138 24.32 11.52 -25.91
N SER A 139 23.13 10.94 -25.82
CA SER A 139 22.23 10.98 -24.67
C SER A 139 21.55 9.62 -24.48
N PRO A 140 22.32 8.56 -24.16
CA PRO A 140 21.77 7.22 -24.01
C PRO A 140 20.71 7.19 -22.89
N LEU A 141 19.53 6.62 -23.19
CA LEU A 141 18.35 6.60 -22.33
C LEU A 141 17.72 7.98 -22.02
N GLY A 142 18.07 9.01 -22.80
CA GLY A 142 17.51 10.36 -22.70
C GLY A 142 16.15 10.56 -23.38
N ASP A 143 15.72 9.60 -24.21
CA ASP A 143 14.46 9.70 -24.94
C ASP A 143 13.28 9.80 -23.96
N ARG A 144 12.62 10.97 -23.93
CA ARG A 144 11.42 11.26 -23.12
C ARG A 144 10.28 11.74 -24.02
N ARG A 145 10.04 11.00 -25.09
CA ARG A 145 9.05 11.36 -26.10
C ARG A 145 7.64 11.04 -25.60
N ALA A 146 6.70 11.94 -25.89
CA ALA A 146 5.29 11.62 -25.75
C ALA A 146 4.93 10.46 -26.69
N TYR A 147 4.15 9.51 -26.19
CA TYR A 147 3.60 8.47 -27.03
C TYR A 147 2.47 9.07 -27.89
N LEU A 148 2.67 9.09 -29.21
CA LEU A 148 1.72 9.64 -30.19
C LEU A 148 0.96 8.55 -30.96
N GLY A 149 1.10 7.29 -30.56
CA GLY A 149 0.42 6.17 -31.20
C GLY A 149 -1.04 6.02 -30.72
N LYS A 150 -1.66 4.90 -31.09
CA LYS A 150 -3.02 4.57 -30.66
C LYS A 150 -3.07 4.43 -29.14
N GLU A 151 -4.04 5.10 -28.51
CA GLU A 151 -4.25 5.00 -27.07
C GLU A 151 -4.34 3.55 -26.61
N TRP A 152 -3.71 3.29 -25.46
CA TRP A 152 -3.79 2.00 -24.80
C TRP A 152 -5.19 1.83 -24.20
N PRO A 153 -5.73 0.60 -24.13
CA PRO A 153 -7.14 0.36 -23.83
C PRO A 153 -7.49 0.53 -22.33
N HIS A 154 -6.80 1.42 -21.60
CA HIS A 154 -7.04 1.63 -20.17
C HIS A 154 -8.47 2.09 -19.91
N GLN A 155 -8.93 3.13 -20.61
CA GLN A 155 -10.30 3.64 -20.45
C GLN A 155 -11.34 2.58 -20.81
N GLU A 156 -11.08 1.81 -21.86
CA GLU A 156 -11.97 0.74 -22.32
C GLU A 156 -12.09 -0.39 -21.28
N VAL A 157 -10.99 -0.76 -20.62
CA VAL A 157 -11.00 -1.74 -19.52
C VAL A 157 -11.86 -1.24 -18.36
N ILE A 158 -11.68 0.01 -17.94
CA ILE A 158 -12.47 0.61 -16.86
C ILE A 158 -13.95 0.68 -17.23
N ALA A 159 -14.27 1.13 -18.45
CA ALA A 159 -15.64 1.21 -18.94
C ALA A 159 -16.32 -0.16 -19.02
N GLU A 160 -15.60 -1.21 -19.44
CA GLU A 160 -16.13 -2.58 -19.49
C GLU A 160 -16.46 -3.11 -18.09
N ILE A 161 -15.65 -2.78 -17.07
CA ILE A 161 -15.93 -3.13 -15.67
C ILE A 161 -17.18 -2.40 -15.18
N ILE A 162 -17.25 -1.08 -15.33
CA ILE A 162 -18.38 -0.25 -14.87
C ILE A 162 -19.69 -0.67 -15.54
N LYS A 163 -19.65 -1.01 -16.83
CA LYS A 163 -20.81 -1.53 -17.56
C LYS A 163 -21.38 -2.80 -16.91
N ASN A 164 -20.51 -3.65 -16.37
CA ASN A 164 -20.89 -4.95 -15.79
C ASN A 164 -21.18 -4.88 -14.28
N GLU A 165 -20.70 -3.85 -13.58
CA GLU A 165 -20.84 -3.62 -12.15
C GLU A 165 -21.13 -2.12 -11.84
N PRO A 166 -22.25 -1.56 -12.34
CA PRO A 166 -22.50 -0.12 -12.30
C PRO A 166 -22.69 0.45 -10.89
N TYR A 167 -23.04 -0.39 -9.91
CA TYR A 167 -23.35 0.00 -8.53
C TYR A 167 -22.27 -0.40 -7.52
N LEU A 168 -21.12 -0.86 -8.00
CA LEU A 168 -20.01 -1.31 -7.14
C LEU A 168 -18.76 -0.48 -7.38
N GLN A 169 -18.01 -0.28 -6.30
CA GLN A 169 -16.61 0.08 -6.32
C GLN A 169 -15.81 -1.21 -6.55
N THR A 170 -15.14 -1.32 -7.68
CA THR A 170 -14.47 -2.56 -8.09
C THR A 170 -12.95 -2.45 -7.93
N THR A 171 -12.37 -3.44 -7.26
CA THR A 171 -10.92 -3.64 -7.23
C THR A 171 -10.50 -4.56 -8.37
N LEU A 172 -9.66 -4.05 -9.28
CA LEU A 172 -9.09 -4.78 -10.40
C LEU A 172 -7.70 -5.30 -10.03
N GLY A 173 -7.52 -6.63 -10.04
CA GLY A 173 -6.21 -7.27 -9.92
C GLY A 173 -5.39 -7.08 -11.20
N VAL A 174 -4.37 -6.22 -11.14
CA VAL A 174 -3.51 -5.91 -12.28
C VAL A 174 -2.24 -6.75 -12.18
N LEU A 175 -2.17 -7.76 -13.05
CA LEU A 175 -1.02 -8.66 -13.14
C LEU A 175 0.15 -8.09 -13.96
N PRO A 176 -0.05 -7.39 -15.10
CA PRO A 176 1.06 -6.78 -15.82
C PRO A 176 1.68 -5.61 -15.04
N SER A 177 2.97 -5.40 -15.24
CA SER A 177 3.78 -4.33 -14.66
C SER A 177 4.78 -3.79 -15.69
N THR A 178 4.30 -3.42 -16.89
CA THR A 178 5.08 -2.67 -17.89
C THR A 178 4.92 -1.16 -17.70
N PRO A 179 5.75 -0.30 -18.30
CA PRO A 179 5.56 1.16 -18.25
C PRO A 179 4.19 1.62 -18.76
N GLU A 180 3.66 0.92 -19.76
CA GLU A 180 2.41 1.27 -20.45
C GLU A 180 1.19 0.65 -19.77
N ILE A 181 1.30 -0.58 -19.23
CA ILE A 181 0.22 -1.26 -18.51
C ILE A 181 0.74 -1.77 -17.17
N ASN A 182 0.31 -1.08 -16.11
CA ASN A 182 0.50 -1.50 -14.73
C ASN A 182 -0.66 -0.98 -13.86
N GLN A 183 -0.62 -1.33 -12.57
CA GLN A 183 -1.63 -0.95 -11.59
C GLN A 183 -1.84 0.56 -11.49
N HIS A 184 -0.80 1.37 -11.67
CA HIS A 184 -0.90 2.82 -11.54
C HIS A 184 -1.67 3.46 -12.70
N ASN A 185 -1.44 3.00 -13.94
CA ASN A 185 -2.19 3.49 -15.10
C ASN A 185 -3.68 3.17 -14.94
N LEU A 186 -4.02 1.90 -14.64
CA LEU A 186 -5.42 1.50 -14.51
C LEU A 186 -6.10 2.12 -13.28
N ASN A 187 -5.36 2.31 -12.17
CA ASN A 187 -5.87 3.05 -11.02
C ASN A 187 -6.13 4.53 -11.35
N TYR A 188 -5.28 5.17 -12.16
CA TYR A 188 -5.50 6.55 -12.60
C TYR A 188 -6.81 6.67 -13.40
N TYR A 189 -7.00 5.84 -14.43
CA TYR A 189 -8.21 5.90 -15.24
C TYR A 189 -9.48 5.48 -14.48
N GLY A 190 -9.36 4.54 -13.54
CA GLY A 190 -10.45 4.21 -12.62
C GLY A 190 -10.80 5.35 -11.66
N ALA A 191 -9.80 6.11 -11.20
CA ALA A 191 -10.01 7.31 -10.39
C ALA A 191 -10.76 8.42 -11.13
N LEU A 192 -10.51 8.59 -12.45
CA LEU A 192 -11.24 9.54 -13.29
C LEU A 192 -12.74 9.21 -13.40
N GLN A 193 -13.13 7.96 -13.19
CA GLN A 193 -14.53 7.52 -13.16
C GLN A 193 -15.09 7.58 -11.74
N ASN A 194 -15.00 8.75 -11.10
CA ASN A 194 -15.43 8.99 -9.71
C ASN A 194 -14.86 7.99 -8.70
N LYS A 195 -13.65 7.48 -8.94
CA LYS A 195 -13.02 6.44 -8.11
C LYS A 195 -13.83 5.15 -8.01
N GLN A 196 -14.58 4.81 -9.05
CA GLN A 196 -15.36 3.57 -9.08
C GLN A 196 -14.48 2.33 -9.26
N VAL A 197 -13.33 2.43 -9.92
CA VAL A 197 -12.43 1.28 -10.16
C VAL A 197 -11.04 1.57 -9.63
N TYR A 198 -10.43 0.61 -8.95
CA TYR A 198 -9.07 0.71 -8.43
C TYR A 198 -8.18 -0.40 -8.99
N GLY A 199 -7.11 -0.03 -9.68
CA GLY A 199 -6.07 -0.96 -10.10
C GLY A 199 -5.13 -1.29 -8.93
N ARG A 200 -4.92 -2.57 -8.65
CA ARG A 200 -4.07 -3.03 -7.54
C ARG A 200 -3.13 -4.15 -8.00
N GLN A 201 -1.88 -4.09 -7.56
CA GLN A 201 -0.90 -5.12 -7.91
C GLN A 201 -1.06 -6.32 -6.96
N VAL A 202 -1.33 -7.48 -7.53
CA VAL A 202 -1.52 -8.75 -6.82
C VAL A 202 -0.69 -9.85 -7.47
N GLY A 203 -0.58 -11.02 -6.84
CA GLY A 203 0.26 -12.10 -7.33
C GLY A 203 1.75 -11.83 -7.16
N THR A 204 2.14 -11.07 -6.13
CA THR A 204 3.54 -10.72 -5.88
C THR A 204 4.29 -11.72 -5.01
N LYS A 205 3.56 -12.54 -4.24
CA LYS A 205 4.11 -13.61 -3.39
C LYS A 205 3.44 -14.94 -3.73
N LEU A 206 4.25 -15.99 -3.86
CA LEU A 206 3.76 -17.29 -4.31
C LEU A 206 2.74 -17.91 -3.34
N GLU A 207 2.98 -17.76 -2.04
CA GLU A 207 2.09 -18.24 -0.96
C GLU A 207 0.72 -17.54 -0.93
N GLN A 208 0.60 -16.37 -1.56
CA GLN A 208 -0.61 -15.54 -1.55
C GLN A 208 -1.47 -15.71 -2.80
N VAL A 209 -0.96 -16.38 -3.85
CA VAL A 209 -1.63 -16.51 -5.17
C VAL A 209 -3.09 -16.99 -5.05
N ASN A 210 -3.34 -18.02 -4.23
CA ASN A 210 -4.68 -18.55 -4.05
C ASN A 210 -5.60 -17.59 -3.29
N LYS A 211 -5.06 -16.87 -2.30
CA LYS A 211 -5.83 -15.85 -1.56
C LYS A 211 -6.18 -14.68 -2.47
N ASP A 212 -5.22 -14.22 -3.27
CA ASP A 212 -5.42 -13.13 -4.25
C ASP A 212 -6.54 -13.49 -5.23
N ALA A 213 -6.46 -14.68 -5.85
CA ALA A 213 -7.47 -15.15 -6.78
C ALA A 213 -8.86 -15.24 -6.14
N ARG A 214 -8.97 -15.78 -4.92
CA ARG A 214 -10.26 -15.92 -4.20
C ARG A 214 -10.87 -14.62 -3.71
N SER A 215 -10.08 -13.55 -3.57
CA SER A 215 -10.53 -12.30 -2.97
C SER A 215 -11.05 -11.27 -3.97
N LEU A 216 -10.75 -11.43 -5.26
CA LEU A 216 -11.11 -10.46 -6.29
C LEU A 216 -12.01 -11.07 -7.39
N SER A 217 -12.88 -10.25 -7.96
CA SER A 217 -13.76 -10.62 -9.07
C SER A 217 -13.18 -10.33 -10.45
N TRP A 218 -12.19 -9.42 -10.54
CA TRP A 218 -11.65 -8.95 -11.82
C TRP A 218 -10.14 -8.99 -11.86
N PHE A 219 -9.61 -9.45 -12.98
CA PHE A 219 -8.18 -9.49 -13.25
C PHE A 219 -7.88 -9.07 -14.67
N VAL A 220 -6.73 -8.44 -14.88
CA VAL A 220 -6.20 -8.19 -16.22
C VAL A 220 -4.86 -8.90 -16.40
N THR A 221 -4.72 -9.63 -17.50
CA THR A 221 -3.48 -10.31 -17.92
C THR A 221 -3.02 -9.75 -19.26
N LYS A 222 -1.73 -9.90 -19.56
CA LYS A 222 -1.14 -9.48 -20.84
C LYS A 222 -0.39 -10.66 -21.46
N THR A 223 -0.50 -10.86 -22.77
CA THR A 223 0.28 -11.90 -23.46
C THR A 223 1.74 -11.44 -23.67
N ASN A 224 2.63 -12.39 -23.96
CA ASN A 224 4.06 -12.15 -24.14
C ASN A 224 4.70 -11.56 -22.87
N ASN A 225 5.28 -10.36 -22.97
CA ASN A 225 5.93 -9.69 -21.85
C ASN A 225 4.89 -8.99 -20.96
N GLN A 226 4.69 -9.50 -19.75
CA GLN A 226 3.85 -8.88 -18.72
C GLN A 226 4.59 -7.84 -17.88
N GLY A 227 5.92 -7.74 -17.97
CA GLY A 227 6.71 -6.90 -17.08
C GLY A 227 6.72 -7.45 -15.65
N SER A 228 7.87 -7.88 -15.17
CA SER A 228 8.07 -8.23 -13.77
C SER A 228 9.54 -8.13 -13.38
N VAL A 229 9.77 -7.69 -12.15
CA VAL A 229 11.08 -7.86 -11.52
C VAL A 229 11.28 -9.34 -11.17
N ASN A 230 12.52 -9.84 -11.28
CA ASN A 230 12.84 -11.25 -11.08
C ASN A 230 12.24 -11.85 -9.79
N ARG A 231 12.14 -11.06 -8.71
CA ARG A 231 11.57 -11.50 -7.42
C ARG A 231 10.08 -11.88 -7.48
N ILE A 232 9.25 -11.24 -8.33
CA ILE A 232 7.80 -11.50 -8.38
C ILE A 232 7.40 -12.44 -9.53
N LYS A 233 8.32 -12.70 -10.47
CA LYS A 233 8.03 -13.40 -11.74
C LYS A 233 7.37 -14.78 -11.54
N LYS A 234 7.81 -15.54 -10.53
CA LYS A 234 7.22 -16.87 -10.21
C LYS A 234 5.78 -16.75 -9.73
N ALA A 235 5.51 -15.80 -8.84
CA ALA A 235 4.18 -15.57 -8.30
C ALA A 235 3.23 -15.01 -9.38
N GLN A 236 3.72 -14.06 -10.20
CA GLN A 236 2.98 -13.51 -11.33
C GLN A 236 2.57 -14.61 -12.32
N ALA A 237 3.51 -15.48 -12.72
CA ALA A 237 3.20 -16.59 -13.61
C ALA A 237 2.19 -17.58 -13.01
N ALA A 238 2.31 -17.87 -11.71
CA ALA A 238 1.39 -18.75 -11.01
C ALA A 238 -0.03 -18.16 -10.96
N ILE A 239 -0.20 -16.88 -10.63
CA ILE A 239 -1.52 -16.27 -10.59
C ILE A 239 -2.14 -16.14 -11.99
N VAL A 240 -1.36 -15.83 -13.02
CA VAL A 240 -1.84 -15.81 -14.42
C VAL A 240 -2.41 -17.18 -14.78
N LYS A 241 -1.65 -18.25 -14.50
CA LYS A 241 -2.12 -19.63 -14.72
C LYS A 241 -3.41 -19.93 -13.94
N THR A 242 -3.51 -19.48 -12.69
CA THR A 242 -4.72 -19.65 -11.88
C THR A 242 -5.92 -18.93 -12.50
N ILE A 243 -5.77 -17.68 -12.93
CA ILE A 243 -6.86 -16.90 -13.54
C ILE A 243 -7.28 -17.50 -14.89
N GLU A 244 -6.33 -17.89 -15.73
CA GLU A 244 -6.62 -18.36 -17.09
C GLU A 244 -7.16 -19.80 -17.12
N ASN A 245 -6.72 -20.66 -16.19
CA ASN A 245 -6.97 -22.12 -16.29
C ASN A 245 -7.80 -22.72 -15.16
N SER A 246 -8.12 -21.99 -14.08
CA SER A 246 -8.89 -22.57 -12.94
C SER A 246 -10.34 -22.89 -13.27
N GLY A 247 -10.90 -22.28 -14.32
CA GLY A 247 -12.34 -22.33 -14.61
C GLY A 247 -13.20 -21.42 -13.72
N GLU A 248 -12.66 -20.82 -12.65
CA GLU A 248 -13.38 -19.85 -11.81
C GLU A 248 -13.63 -18.52 -12.51
N PHE A 249 -12.80 -18.19 -13.50
CA PHE A 249 -12.88 -16.96 -14.28
C PHE A 249 -13.27 -17.25 -15.72
N LYS A 250 -13.92 -16.28 -16.35
CA LYS A 250 -14.20 -16.23 -17.78
C LYS A 250 -13.47 -15.05 -18.40
N LEU A 251 -12.96 -15.22 -19.60
CA LEU A 251 -12.45 -14.12 -20.41
C LEU A 251 -13.64 -13.21 -20.77
N GLN A 252 -13.63 -11.98 -20.25
CA GLN A 252 -14.67 -10.99 -20.51
C GLN A 252 -14.44 -10.30 -21.86
N LYS A 253 -13.20 -9.85 -22.10
CA LYS A 253 -12.83 -9.10 -23.30
C LYS A 253 -11.33 -9.10 -23.54
N THR A 254 -10.96 -9.00 -24.81
CA THR A 254 -9.56 -8.91 -25.26
C THR A 254 -9.37 -7.67 -26.13
N TRP A 255 -8.24 -6.98 -25.93
CA TRP A 255 -7.80 -5.87 -26.76
C TRP A 255 -6.44 -6.18 -27.39
N GLN A 256 -6.30 -5.89 -28.68
CA GLN A 256 -5.00 -5.92 -29.35
C GLN A 256 -4.19 -4.68 -28.96
N LEU A 257 -2.95 -4.90 -28.55
CA LEU A 257 -2.02 -3.86 -28.13
C LEU A 257 -1.07 -3.47 -29.27
N PRO A 258 -0.55 -2.22 -29.29
CA PRO A 258 0.31 -1.71 -30.38
C PRO A 258 1.55 -2.57 -30.67
N GLU A 259 2.04 -3.32 -29.69
CA GLU A 259 3.23 -4.17 -29.74
C GLU A 259 2.93 -5.64 -30.11
N ASN A 260 1.83 -5.90 -30.82
CA ASN A 260 1.39 -7.24 -31.23
C ASN A 260 1.26 -8.22 -30.04
N SER A 261 0.80 -7.71 -28.91
CA SER A 261 0.38 -8.51 -27.76
C SER A 261 -1.08 -8.21 -27.42
N GLN A 262 -1.64 -8.94 -26.46
CA GLN A 262 -3.05 -8.85 -26.09
C GLN A 262 -3.18 -8.48 -24.63
N LEU A 263 -4.18 -7.65 -24.33
CA LEU A 263 -4.66 -7.41 -22.98
C LEU A 263 -5.98 -8.17 -22.79
N ASN A 264 -6.04 -9.01 -21.76
CA ASN A 264 -7.18 -9.87 -21.49
C ASN A 264 -7.79 -9.49 -20.14
N LEU A 265 -9.05 -9.08 -20.13
CA LEU A 265 -9.82 -8.84 -18.91
C LEU A 265 -10.62 -10.09 -18.57
N TYR A 266 -10.44 -10.58 -17.35
CA TYR A 266 -11.12 -11.73 -16.80
C TYR A 266 -12.10 -11.30 -15.71
N ARG A 267 -13.28 -11.91 -15.73
CA ARG A 267 -14.31 -11.76 -14.70
C ARG A 267 -14.58 -13.10 -14.04
N ARG A 268 -14.73 -13.12 -12.72
CA ARG A 268 -15.17 -14.29 -11.97
C ARG A 268 -16.54 -14.73 -12.49
N ARG A 269 -16.72 -16.04 -12.72
CA ARG A 269 -17.98 -16.61 -13.25
C ARG A 269 -19.14 -16.43 -12.29
N LEU A 270 -18.86 -16.60 -10.99
CA LEU A 270 -19.80 -16.37 -9.90
C LEU A 270 -19.31 -15.17 -9.07
N PRO A 271 -19.86 -13.95 -9.27
CA PRO A 271 -19.42 -12.76 -8.55
C PRO A 271 -19.58 -12.90 -7.03
N LEU A 272 -18.67 -12.27 -6.28
CA LEU A 272 -18.73 -12.23 -4.82
C LEU A 272 -19.87 -11.33 -4.31
N VAL A 273 -20.16 -10.26 -5.04
CA VAL A 273 -21.25 -9.34 -4.75
C VAL A 273 -21.98 -9.02 -6.04
N GLU A 274 -23.30 -9.05 -6.01
CA GLU A 274 -24.17 -8.60 -7.10
C GLU A 274 -25.20 -7.62 -6.56
N VAL A 275 -25.54 -6.59 -7.35
CA VAL A 275 -26.46 -5.53 -6.95
C VAL A 275 -27.44 -5.27 -8.08
N TYR A 276 -28.73 -5.30 -7.76
CA TYR A 276 -29.82 -5.16 -8.71
C TYR A 276 -30.84 -4.12 -8.24
N PRO A 277 -31.31 -3.20 -9.08
CA PRO A 277 -32.47 -2.37 -8.77
C PRO A 277 -33.74 -3.24 -8.79
N ILE A 278 -34.69 -2.95 -7.90
CA ILE A 278 -36.02 -3.58 -7.88
C ILE A 278 -37.12 -2.53 -8.02
N SER A 279 -38.25 -2.93 -8.60
CA SER A 279 -39.35 -2.01 -8.89
C SER A 279 -40.04 -1.47 -7.64
N GLU A 280 -40.02 -2.22 -6.53
CA GLU A 280 -40.67 -1.84 -5.28
C GLU A 280 -39.73 -1.00 -4.40
N PRO A 281 -40.18 0.18 -3.93
CA PRO A 281 -39.40 0.94 -2.96
C PRO A 281 -39.30 0.19 -1.64
N ARG A 282 -38.11 0.23 -1.04
CA ARG A 282 -37.85 -0.36 0.28
C ARG A 282 -37.34 0.76 1.19
N GLN A 283 -37.91 0.90 2.38
CA GLN A 283 -37.47 1.92 3.34
C GLN A 283 -36.41 1.39 4.30
N LYS A 284 -36.58 0.17 4.81
CA LYS A 284 -35.65 -0.47 5.75
C LYS A 284 -34.91 -1.62 5.10
N VAL A 285 -33.67 -1.83 5.51
CA VAL A 285 -32.91 -3.03 5.16
C VAL A 285 -33.60 -4.27 5.72
N LYS A 286 -33.65 -5.33 4.92
CA LYS A 286 -34.16 -6.65 5.24
C LYS A 286 -33.17 -7.73 4.81
N LEU A 287 -33.04 -8.78 5.61
CA LEU A 287 -32.45 -10.04 5.19
C LEU A 287 -33.54 -10.87 4.50
N ASP A 288 -33.45 -11.06 3.19
CA ASP A 288 -34.44 -11.84 2.44
C ASP A 288 -34.21 -13.34 2.60
N TYR A 289 -32.96 -13.78 2.51
CA TYR A 289 -32.57 -15.15 2.85
C TYR A 289 -31.08 -15.24 3.17
N ALA A 290 -30.69 -16.30 3.87
CA ALA A 290 -29.30 -16.73 4.01
C ALA A 290 -29.19 -18.23 3.69
N ILE A 291 -28.22 -18.59 2.86
CA ILE A 291 -27.91 -19.97 2.46
C ILE A 291 -26.54 -20.31 3.04
N LEU A 292 -26.51 -21.33 3.91
CA LEU A 292 -25.33 -21.90 4.53
C LEU A 292 -25.42 -23.42 4.42
N PRO A 293 -24.29 -24.14 4.54
CA PRO A 293 -24.35 -25.58 4.67
C PRO A 293 -25.07 -25.99 5.95
N GLU A 294 -25.75 -27.14 5.91
CA GLU A 294 -26.43 -27.70 7.08
C GLU A 294 -25.47 -27.96 8.25
N LYS A 295 -24.23 -28.34 7.91
CA LYS A 295 -23.20 -28.76 8.86
C LYS A 295 -21.87 -28.07 8.59
N ALA A 296 -21.15 -27.72 9.66
CA ALA A 296 -19.81 -27.17 9.57
C ALA A 296 -18.89 -27.72 10.66
N SER A 297 -17.62 -27.88 10.31
CA SER A 297 -16.56 -28.23 11.25
C SER A 297 -16.01 -26.96 11.93
N PRO A 298 -15.75 -26.97 13.25
CA PRO A 298 -15.02 -25.89 13.91
C PRO A 298 -13.69 -25.57 13.21
N GLY A 299 -13.37 -24.28 13.08
CA GLY A 299 -12.10 -23.82 12.52
C GLY A 299 -11.92 -24.08 11.02
N LYS A 300 -12.99 -24.42 10.29
CA LYS A 300 -12.98 -24.58 8.83
C LYS A 300 -13.89 -23.54 8.18
N PRO A 301 -13.43 -22.85 7.12
CA PRO A 301 -14.26 -21.88 6.43
C PRO A 301 -15.45 -22.58 5.76
N ILE A 302 -16.59 -21.89 5.72
CA ILE A 302 -17.79 -22.34 5.02
C ILE A 302 -18.29 -21.28 4.04
N PRO A 303 -18.85 -21.70 2.89
CA PRO A 303 -19.50 -20.77 1.97
C PRO A 303 -20.81 -20.30 2.58
N ILE A 304 -21.08 -19.00 2.47
CA ILE A 304 -22.36 -18.43 2.86
C ILE A 304 -22.84 -17.45 1.80
N THR A 305 -24.14 -17.48 1.51
CA THR A 305 -24.81 -16.53 0.62
C THR A 305 -25.88 -15.78 1.38
N TYR A 306 -25.85 -14.45 1.34
CA TYR A 306 -26.92 -13.61 1.88
C TYR A 306 -27.58 -12.83 0.76
N LYS A 307 -28.90 -12.69 0.83
CA LYS A 307 -29.63 -11.72 0.01
C LYS A 307 -30.25 -10.66 0.89
N TRP A 308 -29.91 -9.41 0.60
CA TRP A 308 -30.41 -8.23 1.31
C TRP A 308 -31.27 -7.39 0.37
N SER A 309 -32.24 -6.67 0.91
CA SER A 309 -32.98 -5.62 0.20
C SER A 309 -33.14 -4.38 1.05
N GLY A 310 -33.22 -3.19 0.43
CA GLY A 310 -33.32 -1.91 1.13
C GLY A 310 -33.31 -0.71 0.18
N SER A 311 -33.42 0.51 0.72
CA SER A 311 -33.12 1.73 -0.04
C SER A 311 -31.62 1.84 -0.29
N TRP A 312 -31.25 2.60 -1.32
CA TRP A 312 -29.84 2.83 -1.64
C TRP A 312 -29.06 3.41 -0.44
N GLU A 313 -29.62 4.42 0.23
CA GLU A 313 -28.97 5.13 1.33
C GLU A 313 -28.75 4.22 2.55
N GLU A 314 -29.76 3.43 2.92
CA GLU A 314 -29.69 2.52 4.06
C GLU A 314 -28.74 1.36 3.78
N LEU A 315 -28.73 0.83 2.55
CA LEU A 315 -27.79 -0.22 2.16
C LEU A 315 -26.34 0.30 2.14
N GLN A 316 -26.10 1.49 1.58
CA GLN A 316 -24.75 2.07 1.47
C GLN A 316 -24.16 2.41 2.84
N SER A 317 -24.97 2.94 3.76
CA SER A 317 -24.51 3.26 5.12
C SER A 317 -24.58 2.06 6.09
N GLY A 318 -25.23 0.99 5.67
CA GLY A 318 -25.54 -0.16 6.52
C GLY A 318 -24.34 -1.00 6.92
N LEU A 319 -24.35 -1.37 8.20
CA LEU A 319 -23.58 -2.45 8.79
C LEU A 319 -24.57 -3.51 9.28
N VAL A 320 -24.15 -4.77 9.23
CA VAL A 320 -24.89 -5.89 9.80
C VAL A 320 -24.08 -6.50 10.94
N LEU A 321 -24.68 -6.57 12.12
CA LEU A 321 -24.16 -7.28 13.27
C LEU A 321 -24.79 -8.67 13.27
N LEU A 322 -24.00 -9.67 12.89
CA LEU A 322 -24.47 -11.05 12.77
C LEU A 322 -23.93 -11.84 13.95
N THR A 323 -24.82 -12.55 14.64
CA THR A 323 -24.47 -13.36 15.79
C THR A 323 -25.07 -14.75 15.62
N TYR A 324 -24.21 -15.75 15.57
CA TYR A 324 -24.60 -17.15 15.60
C TYR A 324 -24.60 -17.59 17.05
N ARG A 325 -25.79 -17.66 17.66
CA ARG A 325 -25.96 -18.05 19.06
C ARG A 325 -26.30 -19.52 19.15
N LYS A 326 -25.63 -20.24 20.06
CA LYS A 326 -25.96 -21.63 20.33
C LYS A 326 -27.39 -21.71 20.87
N ALA A 327 -28.21 -22.61 20.32
CA ALA A 327 -29.59 -22.80 20.75
C ALA A 327 -29.70 -23.18 22.24
N THR A 328 -28.65 -23.79 22.79
CA THR A 328 -28.52 -24.11 24.22
C THR A 328 -27.27 -23.46 24.82
N GLY A 329 -27.49 -22.55 25.77
CA GLY A 329 -26.43 -21.82 26.49
C GLY A 329 -26.04 -20.48 25.85
N GLU A 330 -24.93 -19.89 26.33
CA GLU A 330 -24.55 -18.50 25.99
C GLU A 330 -23.49 -18.39 24.89
N ARG A 331 -22.98 -19.52 24.38
CA ARG A 331 -21.88 -19.53 23.40
C ARG A 331 -22.34 -18.95 22.06
N LYS A 332 -21.51 -18.10 21.47
CA LYS A 332 -21.79 -17.43 20.20
C LYS A 332 -20.51 -17.14 19.43
N PHE A 333 -20.65 -16.89 18.14
CA PHE A 333 -19.63 -16.26 17.31
C PHE A 333 -20.27 -15.24 16.36
N ILE A 334 -19.46 -14.35 15.78
CA ILE A 334 -19.96 -13.19 15.03
C ILE A 334 -19.47 -13.17 13.58
N GLY A 335 -20.21 -12.49 12.73
CA GLY A 335 -19.96 -12.34 11.29
C GLY A 335 -20.15 -10.91 10.78
N ASP A 336 -19.83 -9.94 11.63
CA ASP A 336 -20.09 -8.51 11.41
C ASP A 336 -19.36 -7.95 10.22
N ARG A 337 -20.04 -7.07 9.46
CA ARG A 337 -19.50 -6.42 8.27
C ARG A 337 -20.39 -5.31 7.74
N ALA A 338 -19.86 -4.59 6.75
CA ALA A 338 -20.62 -3.73 5.85
C ALA A 338 -21.45 -4.54 4.85
N LEU A 339 -22.64 -4.04 4.50
CA LEU A 339 -23.41 -4.55 3.36
C LEU A 339 -22.63 -4.35 2.05
N ALA A 340 -22.75 -5.32 1.14
CA ALA A 340 -21.94 -5.46 -0.06
C ALA A 340 -20.43 -5.32 0.22
N MET A 341 -19.96 -5.74 1.40
CA MET A 341 -18.56 -5.57 1.82
C MET A 341 -18.08 -4.10 1.80
N GLY A 342 -18.99 -3.13 1.90
CA GLY A 342 -18.66 -1.69 1.86
C GLY A 342 -18.42 -1.15 0.45
N THR A 343 -18.72 -1.93 -0.58
CA THR A 343 -18.36 -1.59 -1.97
C THR A 343 -19.49 -0.90 -2.75
N LEU A 344 -20.61 -0.53 -2.14
CA LEU A 344 -21.69 0.18 -2.86
C LEU A 344 -21.23 1.56 -3.33
N HIS A 345 -21.24 1.74 -4.64
CA HIS A 345 -20.85 2.99 -5.31
C HIS A 345 -22.02 3.52 -6.13
N PRO A 346 -22.40 4.81 -6.00
CA PRO A 346 -23.58 5.33 -6.69
C PRO A 346 -23.42 5.29 -8.21
N GLY A 347 -22.18 5.33 -8.73
CA GLY A 347 -21.91 5.12 -10.14
C GLY A 347 -22.72 6.07 -11.03
N THR A 348 -23.61 5.49 -11.86
CA THR A 348 -24.51 6.20 -12.78
C THR A 348 -25.94 6.36 -12.26
N LEU A 349 -26.17 6.11 -10.97
CA LEU A 349 -27.48 6.17 -10.35
C LEU A 349 -28.04 7.60 -10.42
N GLU A 350 -29.04 7.79 -11.29
CA GLU A 350 -29.77 9.05 -11.44
C GLU A 350 -30.56 9.35 -10.15
N THR A 351 -30.77 10.63 -9.85
CA THR A 351 -31.45 11.12 -8.64
C THR A 351 -32.86 10.57 -8.42
N ASP A 352 -33.55 10.12 -9.48
CA ASP A 352 -34.87 9.47 -9.35
C ASP A 352 -34.80 7.96 -9.11
N LYS A 353 -33.67 7.31 -9.41
CA LYS A 353 -33.43 5.88 -9.15
C LYS A 353 -32.94 5.59 -7.74
N SER A 354 -32.60 6.59 -6.93
CA SER A 354 -32.45 6.39 -5.48
C SER A 354 -33.79 6.12 -4.78
N LYS A 355 -34.92 6.42 -5.44
CA LYS A 355 -36.28 6.17 -4.94
C LYS A 355 -36.75 4.72 -5.15
N VAL A 356 -36.00 3.90 -5.91
CA VAL A 356 -36.28 2.46 -6.04
C VAL A 356 -35.51 1.65 -5.00
N GLY A 357 -36.02 0.48 -4.63
CA GLY A 357 -35.29 -0.45 -3.78
C GLY A 357 -34.13 -1.10 -4.53
N PHE A 358 -33.18 -1.66 -3.78
CA PHE A 358 -32.11 -2.49 -4.32
C PHE A 358 -32.04 -3.82 -3.60
N GLU A 359 -31.57 -4.83 -4.33
CA GLU A 359 -31.20 -6.13 -3.80
C GLU A 359 -29.70 -6.35 -3.92
N ILE A 360 -29.10 -6.96 -2.90
CA ILE A 360 -27.68 -7.31 -2.84
C ILE A 360 -27.57 -8.81 -2.58
N ILE A 361 -26.80 -9.50 -3.41
CA ILE A 361 -26.41 -10.90 -3.16
C ILE A 361 -24.93 -10.93 -2.79
N GLU A 362 -24.61 -11.37 -1.58
CA GLU A 362 -23.24 -11.52 -1.08
C GLU A 362 -22.87 -13.00 -1.01
N ARG A 363 -21.71 -13.40 -1.54
CA ARG A 363 -21.15 -14.76 -1.45
C ARG A 363 -19.78 -14.70 -0.80
N LEU A 364 -19.70 -15.16 0.44
CA LEU A 364 -18.57 -14.93 1.32
C LEU A 364 -18.06 -16.23 1.94
N GLY A 365 -16.82 -16.22 2.42
CA GLY A 365 -16.33 -17.20 3.36
C GLY A 365 -16.61 -16.75 4.80
N MET A 366 -17.16 -17.63 5.63
CA MET A 366 -17.31 -17.43 7.08
C MET A 366 -16.50 -18.49 7.83
N LEU A 367 -15.94 -18.15 9.00
CA LEU A 367 -15.16 -19.07 9.81
C LEU A 367 -15.76 -19.27 11.21
N PRO A 368 -16.41 -20.42 11.49
CA PRO A 368 -16.71 -20.84 12.85
C PRO A 368 -15.41 -20.97 13.65
N PRO A 369 -15.29 -20.41 14.87
CA PRO A 369 -14.06 -20.49 15.65
C PRO A 369 -13.61 -21.93 15.91
N ALA A 370 -12.30 -22.19 15.96
CA ALA A 370 -11.77 -23.54 16.16
C ALA A 370 -12.17 -24.18 17.51
N ASN A 371 -12.39 -23.34 18.52
CA ASN A 371 -12.79 -23.74 19.88
C ASN A 371 -14.32 -23.70 20.09
N ILE A 372 -15.11 -23.46 19.05
CA ILE A 372 -16.56 -23.38 19.18
C ILE A 372 -17.14 -24.77 19.48
N PRO A 373 -17.97 -24.94 20.53
CA PRO A 373 -18.47 -26.26 20.90
C PRO A 373 -19.53 -26.75 19.89
N PRO A 374 -19.65 -28.08 19.68
CA PRO A 374 -20.71 -28.64 18.85
C PRO A 374 -22.12 -28.23 19.33
N GLY A 375 -23.06 -28.20 18.39
CA GLY A 375 -24.46 -27.86 18.62
C GLY A 375 -25.09 -27.08 17.47
N ASN A 376 -26.38 -26.79 17.60
CA ASN A 376 -27.10 -25.96 16.63
C ASN A 376 -26.94 -24.48 17.00
N TYR A 377 -26.63 -23.66 16.01
CA TYR A 377 -26.47 -22.22 16.14
C TYR A 377 -27.49 -21.50 15.29
N ILE A 378 -28.23 -20.58 15.89
CA ILE A 378 -29.27 -19.80 15.25
C ILE A 378 -28.69 -18.42 14.93
N LEU A 379 -28.92 -17.95 13.70
CA LEU A 379 -28.52 -16.61 13.28
C LEU A 379 -29.45 -15.56 13.87
N GLU A 380 -28.85 -14.56 14.52
CA GLU A 380 -29.44 -13.29 14.91
C GLU A 380 -28.78 -12.18 14.07
N ALA A 381 -29.57 -11.21 13.61
CA ALA A 381 -29.05 -10.09 12.84
C ALA A 381 -29.59 -8.75 13.34
N THR A 382 -28.73 -7.75 13.45
CA THR A 382 -29.07 -6.36 13.76
C THR A 382 -28.50 -5.46 12.68
N TYR A 383 -29.32 -4.54 12.17
CA TYR A 383 -28.88 -3.47 11.30
C TYR A 383 -28.29 -2.33 12.13
N LEU A 384 -27.23 -1.70 11.65
CA LEU A 384 -26.64 -0.48 12.22
C LEU A 384 -26.27 0.48 11.08
N ASN A 385 -26.85 1.67 11.10
CA ASN A 385 -26.48 2.75 10.20
C ASN A 385 -25.18 3.40 10.71
N ARG A 386 -24.08 3.28 9.96
CA ARG A 386 -22.77 3.80 10.41
C ARG A 386 -22.68 5.32 10.45
N LYS A 387 -23.59 6.04 9.79
CA LYS A 387 -23.60 7.51 9.72
C LYS A 387 -24.45 8.11 10.84
N THR A 388 -25.64 7.55 11.09
CA THR A 388 -26.60 8.09 12.06
C THR A 388 -26.52 7.42 13.43
N GLY A 389 -26.00 6.19 13.50
CA GLY A 389 -26.03 5.36 14.70
C GLY A 389 -27.38 4.67 14.95
N GLU A 390 -28.38 4.84 14.09
CA GLU A 390 -29.65 4.11 14.18
C GLU A 390 -29.40 2.61 14.07
N SER A 391 -30.02 1.83 14.94
CA SER A 391 -29.99 0.37 14.88
C SER A 391 -31.36 -0.25 15.12
N TYR A 392 -31.60 -1.41 14.51
CA TYR A 392 -32.82 -2.19 14.73
C TYR A 392 -32.59 -3.69 14.43
N PRO A 393 -33.30 -4.60 15.12
CA PRO A 393 -33.21 -6.03 14.86
C PRO A 393 -33.83 -6.37 13.49
N LEU A 394 -33.19 -7.31 12.78
CA LEU A 394 -33.68 -7.81 11.50
C LEU A 394 -34.46 -9.12 11.74
N LYS A 395 -35.72 -9.16 11.30
CA LYS A 395 -36.55 -10.35 11.38
C LYS A 395 -36.08 -11.39 10.36
N ILE A 396 -35.72 -12.58 10.84
CA ILE A 396 -35.28 -13.71 10.02
C ILE A 396 -36.38 -14.77 10.05
N SER A 397 -36.96 -15.05 8.88
CA SER A 397 -38.05 -16.03 8.75
C SER A 397 -37.94 -16.75 7.40
N PRO A 398 -37.81 -18.09 7.38
CA PRO A 398 -37.64 -18.99 8.53
C PRO A 398 -36.31 -18.77 9.27
N PRO A 399 -36.16 -19.25 10.53
CA PRO A 399 -34.89 -19.21 11.24
C PRO A 399 -33.77 -19.85 10.44
N VAL A 400 -32.59 -19.25 10.49
CA VAL A 400 -31.39 -19.75 9.82
C VAL A 400 -30.52 -20.48 10.85
N GLU A 401 -30.30 -21.77 10.63
CA GLU A 401 -29.58 -22.65 11.56
C GLU A 401 -28.31 -23.23 10.94
N LEU A 402 -27.25 -23.31 11.75
CA LEU A 402 -26.00 -23.98 11.41
C LEU A 402 -25.68 -25.05 12.45
N LYS A 403 -25.53 -26.30 12.03
CA LYS A 403 -25.07 -27.36 12.93
C LYS A 403 -23.54 -27.41 12.95
N ILE A 404 -22.94 -27.15 14.11
CA ILE A 404 -21.52 -27.39 14.33
C ILE A 404 -21.33 -28.83 14.83
N GLU A 405 -20.56 -29.62 14.09
CA GLU A 405 -20.16 -30.98 14.49
C GLU A 405 -18.74 -31.30 14.02
N LYS A 406 -18.05 -32.17 14.76
CA LYS A 406 -16.70 -32.61 14.36
C LYS A 406 -16.80 -33.51 13.14
N GLY A 407 -15.94 -33.29 12.14
CA GLY A 407 -15.84 -34.16 10.96
C GLY A 407 -16.86 -33.87 9.86
N ALA A 408 -17.58 -32.74 9.93
CA ALA A 408 -18.38 -32.29 8.80
C ALA A 408 -17.49 -32.04 7.57
N ILE A 409 -18.00 -32.44 6.39
CA ILE A 409 -17.28 -32.33 5.11
C ILE A 409 -16.92 -30.87 4.85
N ALA A 410 -15.64 -30.61 4.58
CA ALA A 410 -15.18 -29.27 4.22
C ALA A 410 -15.67 -28.90 2.82
N LEU A 411 -16.45 -27.84 2.71
CA LEU A 411 -16.89 -27.29 1.44
C LEU A 411 -15.91 -26.22 0.96
N SER A 412 -15.84 -26.05 -0.37
CA SER A 412 -15.12 -24.92 -0.94
C SER A 412 -15.83 -23.62 -0.58
N ALA A 413 -15.07 -22.64 -0.10
CA ALA A 413 -15.57 -21.34 0.31
C ALA A 413 -14.76 -20.23 -0.38
N PRO A 414 -15.36 -19.06 -0.66
CA PRO A 414 -14.61 -17.85 -0.97
C PRO A 414 -13.62 -17.50 0.13
N GLU A 415 -12.71 -16.55 -0.13
CA GLU A 415 -11.88 -16.00 0.93
C GLU A 415 -12.76 -15.41 2.05
N LEU A 416 -12.27 -15.47 3.29
CA LEU A 416 -12.98 -14.89 4.43
C LEU A 416 -13.24 -13.41 4.19
N ASP A 417 -14.38 -12.91 4.68
CA ASP A 417 -14.63 -11.47 4.67
C ASP A 417 -13.52 -10.71 5.43
N LEU A 418 -13.23 -9.48 5.00
CA LEU A 418 -12.07 -8.73 5.49
C LEU A 418 -12.17 -8.39 6.98
N VAL A 419 -13.38 -8.18 7.51
CA VAL A 419 -13.58 -7.92 8.94
C VAL A 419 -13.28 -9.19 9.73
N THR A 420 -13.71 -10.36 9.28
CA THR A 420 -13.33 -11.65 9.86
C THR A 420 -11.82 -11.86 9.82
N GLN A 421 -11.16 -11.61 8.68
CA GLN A 421 -9.69 -11.69 8.59
C GLN A 421 -9.03 -10.76 9.61
N LEU A 422 -9.51 -9.52 9.76
CA LEU A 422 -9.00 -8.58 10.75
C LEU A 422 -9.13 -9.12 12.19
N ARG A 423 -10.25 -9.77 12.54
CA ARG A 423 -10.41 -10.40 13.87
C ARG A 423 -9.38 -11.50 14.12
N HIS A 424 -9.08 -12.31 13.09
CA HIS A 424 -8.07 -13.37 13.19
C HIS A 424 -6.66 -12.80 13.38
N LEU A 425 -6.36 -11.69 12.72
CA LEU A 425 -5.10 -10.97 12.89
C LEU A 425 -5.01 -10.34 14.27
N SER A 426 -6.08 -9.70 14.77
CA SER A 426 -6.07 -9.08 16.11
C SER A 426 -5.91 -10.09 17.23
N ALA A 427 -6.40 -11.32 17.05
CA ALA A 427 -6.18 -12.42 18.00
C ALA A 427 -4.69 -12.81 18.16
N GLN A 428 -3.81 -12.36 17.25
CA GLN A 428 -2.37 -12.56 17.38
C GLN A 428 -1.68 -11.46 18.19
N LEU A 429 -2.29 -10.28 18.34
CA LEU A 429 -1.67 -9.15 19.05
C LEU A 429 -1.17 -9.48 20.46
N PRO A 430 -1.88 -10.27 21.30
CA PRO A 430 -1.40 -10.62 22.64
C PRO A 430 -0.05 -11.36 22.64
N LYS A 431 0.35 -11.98 21.51
CA LYS A 431 1.60 -12.74 21.37
C LYS A 431 2.83 -11.85 21.10
N GLY A 432 2.67 -10.53 21.03
CA GLY A 432 3.79 -9.62 20.81
C GLY A 432 4.34 -9.67 19.38
N ILE A 433 5.67 -9.62 19.27
CA ILE A 433 6.38 -9.51 17.98
C ILE A 433 6.08 -10.68 17.04
N GLU A 434 6.08 -11.92 17.53
CA GLU A 434 5.72 -13.11 16.73
C GLU A 434 4.30 -12.98 16.15
N GLY A 435 3.37 -12.46 16.96
CA GLY A 435 2.01 -12.16 16.51
C GLY A 435 1.96 -11.04 15.47
N LEU A 436 2.73 -9.96 15.68
CA LEU A 436 2.81 -8.84 14.75
C LEU A 436 3.40 -9.22 13.38
N GLU A 437 4.32 -10.17 13.31
CA GLU A 437 4.82 -10.67 12.01
C GLU A 437 3.69 -11.23 11.14
N THR A 438 2.74 -11.93 11.76
CA THR A 438 1.53 -12.42 11.07
C THR A 438 0.65 -11.24 10.60
N VAL A 439 0.48 -10.22 11.44
CA VAL A 439 -0.26 -9.01 11.07
C VAL A 439 0.41 -8.30 9.88
N PHE A 440 1.71 -8.01 9.95
CA PHE A 440 2.43 -7.29 8.90
C PHE A 440 2.51 -8.06 7.58
N SER A 441 2.61 -9.39 7.63
CA SER A 441 2.66 -10.22 6.43
C SER A 441 1.34 -10.26 5.66
N GLU A 442 0.20 -10.09 6.35
CA GLU A 442 -1.14 -10.23 5.78
C GLU A 442 -1.87 -8.89 5.55
N VAL A 443 -1.67 -7.86 6.39
CA VAL A 443 -2.35 -6.55 6.24
C VAL A 443 -2.04 -5.92 4.88
N GLY A 444 -0.78 -5.97 4.44
CA GLY A 444 -0.40 -5.43 3.13
C GLY A 444 -1.14 -6.07 1.96
N ARG A 445 -1.52 -7.34 2.09
CA ARG A 445 -2.34 -8.09 1.12
C ARG A 445 -3.81 -7.70 1.22
N ILE A 446 -4.37 -7.65 2.42
CA ILE A 446 -5.78 -7.25 2.66
C ILE A 446 -6.04 -5.84 2.13
N ASN A 447 -5.12 -4.89 2.35
CA ASN A 447 -5.23 -3.52 1.85
C ASN A 447 -5.19 -3.42 0.32
N GLN A 448 -4.69 -4.45 -0.39
CA GLN A 448 -4.83 -4.49 -1.85
C GLN A 448 -6.25 -4.83 -2.30
N TYR A 449 -7.02 -5.54 -1.49
CA TYR A 449 -8.37 -5.97 -1.88
C TYR A 449 -9.43 -4.91 -1.60
N ASP A 450 -9.25 -4.18 -0.50
CA ASP A 450 -10.04 -2.99 -0.17
C ASP A 450 -9.16 -1.73 -0.26
N PRO A 451 -9.19 -1.03 -1.41
CA PRO A 451 -8.31 0.10 -1.70
C PRO A 451 -8.58 1.32 -0.82
N ILE A 452 -9.77 1.43 -0.24
CA ILE A 452 -10.18 2.53 0.66
C ILE A 452 -10.18 2.10 2.13
N GLN A 453 -9.95 0.82 2.40
CA GLN A 453 -9.91 0.22 3.74
C GLN A 453 -11.20 0.46 4.53
N ASP A 454 -12.37 0.44 3.87
CA ASP A 454 -13.67 0.54 4.56
C ASP A 454 -13.87 -0.61 5.57
N TYR A 455 -13.23 -1.76 5.35
CA TYR A 455 -13.29 -2.87 6.30
C TYR A 455 -12.79 -2.50 7.71
N THR A 456 -11.84 -1.57 7.85
CA THR A 456 -11.37 -1.12 9.18
C THR A 456 -12.42 -0.22 9.85
N VAL A 457 -13.10 0.61 9.06
CA VAL A 457 -14.21 1.47 9.54
C VAL A 457 -15.39 0.61 9.96
N ALA A 458 -15.76 -0.38 9.12
CA ALA A 458 -16.81 -1.33 9.44
C ALA A 458 -16.50 -2.09 10.74
N ALA A 459 -15.26 -2.58 10.90
CA ALA A 459 -14.81 -3.23 12.13
C ALA A 459 -14.90 -2.30 13.34
N GLU A 460 -14.38 -1.08 13.25
CA GLU A 460 -14.43 -0.09 14.33
C GLU A 460 -15.86 0.17 14.80
N LYS A 461 -16.78 0.46 13.87
CA LYS A 461 -18.17 0.81 14.20
C LYS A 461 -18.92 -0.37 14.81
N THR A 462 -18.80 -1.57 14.25
CA THR A 462 -19.48 -2.74 14.81
C THR A 462 -18.90 -3.13 16.18
N LEU A 463 -17.58 -3.04 16.36
CA LEU A 463 -16.94 -3.35 17.63
C LEU A 463 -17.25 -2.31 18.71
N LYS A 464 -17.31 -1.02 18.39
CA LYS A 464 -17.75 0.02 19.34
C LYS A 464 -19.18 -0.25 19.83
N TYR A 465 -20.09 -0.60 18.93
CA TYR A 465 -21.45 -1.00 19.29
C TYR A 465 -21.46 -2.25 20.18
N ARG A 466 -20.69 -3.27 19.82
CA ARG A 466 -20.59 -4.52 20.60
C ARG A 466 -19.99 -4.33 21.99
N LEU A 467 -18.97 -3.50 22.13
CA LEU A 467 -18.33 -3.20 23.42
C LEU A 467 -19.23 -2.37 24.35
N GLN A 468 -20.25 -1.66 23.83
CA GLN A 468 -21.27 -1.07 24.69
C GLN A 468 -22.12 -2.15 25.39
N GLN A 469 -22.31 -3.30 24.74
CA GLN A 469 -23.09 -4.42 25.27
C GLN A 469 -22.25 -5.35 26.13
N GLU A 470 -20.99 -5.60 25.73
CA GLU A 470 -20.05 -6.47 26.44
C GLU A 470 -18.73 -5.72 26.68
N PRO A 471 -18.71 -4.79 27.65
CA PRO A 471 -17.57 -3.89 27.87
C PRO A 471 -16.29 -4.60 28.31
N ASN A 472 -16.37 -5.85 28.76
CA ASN A 472 -15.23 -6.64 29.24
C ASN A 472 -14.77 -7.70 28.22
N ASN A 473 -15.18 -7.60 26.96
CA ASN A 473 -14.73 -8.53 25.92
C ASN A 473 -13.33 -8.16 25.41
N LEU A 474 -12.31 -8.86 25.91
CA LEU A 474 -10.91 -8.62 25.58
C LEU A 474 -10.59 -8.82 24.08
N GLU A 475 -11.18 -9.83 23.45
CA GLU A 475 -10.97 -10.10 22.02
C GLU A 475 -11.44 -8.91 21.18
N TRP A 476 -12.60 -8.34 21.50
CA TRP A 476 -13.15 -7.18 20.80
C TRP A 476 -12.35 -5.90 21.08
N ALA A 477 -11.80 -5.74 22.28
CA ALA A 477 -10.92 -4.62 22.59
C ALA A 477 -9.63 -4.65 21.75
N TYR A 478 -8.97 -5.81 21.62
CA TYR A 478 -7.80 -5.97 20.75
C TYR A 478 -8.13 -5.75 19.27
N ASN A 479 -9.29 -6.23 18.82
CA ASN A 479 -9.73 -6.04 17.46
C ASN A 479 -10.03 -4.57 17.14
N LEU A 480 -10.69 -3.86 18.06
CA LEU A 480 -10.92 -2.42 17.93
C LEU A 480 -9.58 -1.67 17.89
N ALA A 481 -8.63 -2.03 18.78
CA ALA A 481 -7.30 -1.43 18.76
C ALA A 481 -6.59 -1.63 17.43
N LEU A 482 -6.65 -2.84 16.84
CA LEU A 482 -6.05 -3.09 15.53
C LEU A 482 -6.73 -2.25 14.42
N ALA A 483 -8.07 -2.19 14.42
CA ALA A 483 -8.83 -1.41 13.45
C ALA A 483 -8.44 0.09 13.50
N GLU A 484 -8.37 0.67 14.71
CA GLU A 484 -7.99 2.07 14.93
C GLU A 484 -6.53 2.35 14.52
N VAL A 485 -5.60 1.42 14.83
CA VAL A 485 -4.19 1.51 14.40
C VAL A 485 -4.07 1.49 12.87
N LEU A 486 -4.80 0.61 12.18
CA LEU A 486 -4.78 0.54 10.72
C LEU A 486 -5.39 1.78 10.06
N GLN A 487 -6.39 2.40 10.70
CA GLN A 487 -6.95 3.69 10.29
C GLN A 487 -5.98 4.87 10.53
N GLN A 488 -4.88 4.65 11.25
CA GLN A 488 -3.96 5.70 11.71
C GLN A 488 -4.65 6.73 12.63
N ASP A 489 -5.77 6.36 13.27
CA ASP A 489 -6.39 7.19 14.30
C ASP A 489 -5.67 6.96 15.64
N ALA A 490 -4.64 7.77 15.89
CA ALA A 490 -3.86 7.68 17.11
C ALA A 490 -4.72 7.84 18.38
N LYS A 491 -5.73 8.71 18.35
CA LYS A 491 -6.59 8.96 19.53
C LYS A 491 -7.53 7.80 19.78
N GLY A 492 -8.18 7.30 18.72
CA GLY A 492 -9.00 6.08 18.77
C GLY A 492 -8.20 4.87 19.24
N ALA A 493 -6.99 4.69 18.70
CA ALA A 493 -6.08 3.60 19.08
C ALA A 493 -5.63 3.70 20.54
N ILE A 494 -5.31 4.89 21.05
CA ILE A 494 -5.00 5.11 22.48
C ILE A 494 -6.19 4.74 23.35
N ALA A 495 -7.41 5.14 22.99
CA ALA A 495 -8.61 4.81 23.76
C ALA A 495 -8.87 3.30 23.79
N ALA A 496 -8.75 2.63 22.64
CA ALA A 496 -8.90 1.19 22.54
C ALA A 496 -7.81 0.43 23.31
N LEU A 497 -6.54 0.85 23.20
CA LEU A 497 -5.41 0.22 23.89
C LEU A 497 -5.43 0.45 25.39
N LYS A 498 -5.94 1.59 25.88
CA LYS A 498 -6.22 1.77 27.32
C LYS A 498 -7.19 0.70 27.80
N LYS A 499 -8.27 0.45 27.06
CA LYS A 499 -9.23 -0.60 27.39
C LYS A 499 -8.58 -1.99 27.36
N VAL A 500 -7.71 -2.26 26.39
CA VAL A 500 -6.91 -3.49 26.36
C VAL A 500 -6.04 -3.61 27.60
N THR A 501 -5.33 -2.57 28.03
CA THR A 501 -4.47 -2.63 29.23
C THR A 501 -5.27 -2.78 30.53
N GLU A 502 -6.53 -2.35 30.57
CA GLU A 502 -7.45 -2.61 31.70
C GLU A 502 -7.89 -4.08 31.75
N LEU A 503 -8.16 -4.68 30.58
CA LEU A 503 -8.67 -6.05 30.47
C LEU A 503 -7.56 -7.11 30.43
N ASP A 504 -6.35 -6.74 30.04
CA ASP A 504 -5.15 -7.59 29.95
C ASP A 504 -3.94 -6.93 30.67
N PRO A 505 -4.04 -6.66 31.98
CA PRO A 505 -3.06 -5.85 32.70
C PRO A 505 -1.69 -6.51 32.87
N LEU A 506 -1.61 -7.84 32.73
CA LEU A 506 -0.39 -8.63 32.92
C LEU A 506 0.37 -8.87 31.60
N ASN A 507 -0.18 -8.45 30.46
CA ASN A 507 0.50 -8.60 29.18
C ASN A 507 1.43 -7.42 28.91
N SER A 508 2.73 -7.68 28.91
CA SER A 508 3.76 -6.66 28.61
C SER A 508 3.54 -5.99 27.25
N PHE A 509 3.04 -6.72 26.24
CA PHE A 509 2.82 -6.18 24.89
C PHE A 509 1.59 -5.26 24.81
N ALA A 510 0.55 -5.47 25.61
CA ALA A 510 -0.59 -4.55 25.68
C ALA A 510 -0.12 -3.12 26.06
N HIS A 511 0.72 -3.03 27.10
CA HIS A 511 1.33 -1.78 27.53
C HIS A 511 2.35 -1.26 26.51
N ALA A 512 3.10 -2.13 25.85
CA ALA A 512 4.05 -1.76 24.81
C ALA A 512 3.36 -1.14 23.59
N TYR A 513 2.23 -1.68 23.14
CA TYR A 513 1.44 -1.13 22.05
C TYR A 513 0.88 0.24 22.41
N LEU A 514 0.35 0.40 23.64
CA LEU A 514 -0.09 1.71 24.11
C LEU A 514 1.06 2.72 24.11
N GLY A 515 2.24 2.30 24.58
CA GLY A 515 3.48 3.08 24.52
C GLY A 515 3.87 3.48 23.10
N PHE A 516 3.84 2.52 22.16
CA PHE A 516 4.14 2.76 20.74
C PHE A 516 3.19 3.79 20.11
N VAL A 517 1.87 3.66 20.35
CA VAL A 517 0.90 4.61 19.79
C VAL A 517 1.06 6.00 20.42
N TYR A 518 1.41 6.11 21.71
CA TYR A 518 1.77 7.41 22.30
C TYR A 518 3.02 8.03 21.65
N LEU A 519 4.04 7.24 21.30
CA LEU A 519 5.20 7.75 20.56
C LEU A 519 4.81 8.24 19.16
N TYR A 520 3.94 7.49 18.47
CA TYR A 520 3.38 7.89 17.19
C TYR A 520 2.58 9.20 17.27
N ASP A 521 1.83 9.40 18.36
CA ASP A 521 1.09 10.63 18.69
C ASP A 521 1.97 11.76 19.28
N TRP A 522 3.30 11.63 19.25
CA TRP A 522 4.24 12.61 19.80
C TRP A 522 4.05 12.92 21.30
N ASN A 523 3.58 11.96 22.08
CA ASN A 523 3.41 12.06 23.53
C ASN A 523 4.38 11.12 24.28
N PRO A 524 5.70 11.42 24.28
CA PRO A 524 6.69 10.49 24.81
C PRO A 524 6.64 10.35 26.34
N LYS A 525 6.07 11.32 27.06
CA LYS A 525 5.83 11.20 28.52
C LYS A 525 4.78 10.15 28.85
N ALA A 526 3.65 10.17 28.13
CA ALA A 526 2.63 9.14 28.28
C ALA A 526 3.14 7.77 27.83
N ALA A 527 3.95 7.74 26.76
CA ALA A 527 4.63 6.53 26.32
C ALA A 527 5.54 5.95 27.40
N GLU A 528 6.35 6.76 28.07
CA GLU A 528 7.24 6.32 29.15
C GLU A 528 6.46 5.68 30.31
N VAL A 529 5.30 6.22 30.68
CA VAL A 529 4.45 5.63 31.73
C VAL A 529 3.97 4.23 31.32
N ALA A 530 3.46 4.07 30.11
CA ALA A 530 3.02 2.77 29.60
C ALA A 530 4.19 1.78 29.46
N LEU A 531 5.32 2.23 28.89
CA LEU A 531 6.51 1.41 28.68
C LEU A 531 7.20 1.01 29.98
N LYS A 532 7.12 1.84 31.03
CA LYS A 532 7.58 1.45 32.37
C LYS A 532 6.87 0.19 32.82
N LYS A 533 5.55 0.11 32.67
CA LYS A 533 4.79 -1.08 33.03
C LYS A 533 5.13 -2.29 32.16
N ALA A 534 5.32 -2.07 30.86
CA ALA A 534 5.76 -3.11 29.93
C ALA A 534 7.13 -3.71 30.33
N VAL A 535 8.11 -2.87 30.70
CA VAL A 535 9.45 -3.30 31.17
C VAL A 535 9.37 -4.01 32.52
N GLU A 536 8.51 -3.58 33.45
CA GLU A 536 8.31 -4.29 34.72
C GLU A 536 7.78 -5.72 34.51
N LEU A 537 6.89 -5.92 33.53
CA LEU A 537 6.30 -7.22 33.22
C LEU A 537 7.25 -8.12 32.41
N ASN A 538 8.06 -7.54 31.52
CA ASN A 538 9.02 -8.29 30.72
C ASN A 538 10.35 -7.52 30.57
N PRO A 539 11.25 -7.61 31.57
CA PRO A 539 12.45 -6.80 31.61
C PRO A 539 13.48 -7.19 30.56
N ASN A 540 13.44 -8.37 29.96
CA ASN A 540 14.46 -8.81 29.00
C ASN A 540 13.99 -8.69 27.54
N ASN A 541 12.80 -8.11 27.30
CA ASN A 541 12.33 -7.90 25.94
C ASN A 541 13.04 -6.71 25.27
N ALA A 542 13.76 -7.00 24.19
CA ALA A 542 14.57 -6.02 23.48
C ALA A 542 13.74 -4.92 22.81
N GLU A 543 12.57 -5.26 22.28
CA GLU A 543 11.71 -4.33 21.56
C GLU A 543 11.05 -3.31 22.51
N ILE A 544 10.53 -3.76 23.65
CA ILE A 544 9.96 -2.90 24.69
C ILE A 544 11.01 -1.90 25.19
N ARG A 545 12.23 -2.37 25.46
CA ARG A 545 13.34 -1.48 25.85
C ARG A 545 13.73 -0.52 24.74
N THR A 546 13.70 -0.96 23.48
CA THR A 546 13.95 -0.08 22.33
C THR A 546 12.91 1.03 22.25
N LEU A 547 11.63 0.72 22.45
CA LEU A 547 10.57 1.74 22.53
C LEU A 547 10.81 2.71 23.70
N LYS A 548 11.28 2.22 24.84
CA LYS A 548 11.64 3.08 25.98
C LYS A 548 12.80 4.02 25.67
N ILE A 549 13.84 3.53 24.99
CA ILE A 549 14.96 4.35 24.50
C ILE A 549 14.43 5.45 23.57
N VAL A 550 13.52 5.12 22.64
CA VAL A 550 12.91 6.11 21.75
C VAL A 550 12.12 7.16 22.56
N ALA A 551 11.33 6.74 23.54
CA ALA A 551 10.60 7.65 24.43
C ALA A 551 11.54 8.61 25.19
N GLU A 552 12.66 8.09 25.73
CA GLU A 552 13.66 8.88 26.44
C GLU A 552 14.38 9.86 25.50
N LEU A 553 14.76 9.42 24.30
CA LEU A 553 15.37 10.29 23.28
C LEU A 553 14.44 11.41 22.82
N MET A 554 13.15 11.12 22.59
CA MET A 554 12.15 12.13 22.23
C MET A 554 11.94 13.18 23.33
N GLN A 555 12.27 12.84 24.59
CA GLN A 555 12.26 13.77 25.73
C GLN A 555 13.61 14.48 25.95
N GLY A 556 14.66 14.15 25.18
CA GLY A 556 16.02 14.64 25.42
C GLY A 556 16.74 13.95 26.58
N ASN A 557 16.20 12.87 27.14
CA ASN A 557 16.82 12.10 28.21
C ASN A 557 17.89 11.14 27.65
N LEU A 558 19.03 11.72 27.23
CA LEU A 558 20.14 10.98 26.64
C LEU A 558 20.78 9.99 27.62
N ILE A 559 20.78 10.29 28.91
CA ILE A 559 21.37 9.43 29.96
C ILE A 559 20.52 8.17 30.13
N GLY A 560 19.19 8.31 30.22
CA GLY A 560 18.27 7.18 30.29
C GLY A 560 18.41 6.29 29.06
N ALA A 561 18.37 6.91 27.87
CA ALA A 561 18.50 6.21 26.60
C ALA A 561 19.81 5.41 26.52
N TRP A 562 20.92 6.01 26.94
CA TRP A 562 22.22 5.35 26.97
C TRP A 562 22.27 4.17 27.94
N LYS A 563 21.68 4.29 29.14
CA LYS A 563 21.60 3.18 30.12
C LYS A 563 20.81 1.99 29.57
N ASN A 564 19.63 2.23 29.01
CA ASN A 564 18.82 1.15 28.41
C ASN A 564 19.52 0.55 27.18
N TRP A 565 20.24 1.35 26.39
CA TRP A 565 21.04 0.85 25.27
C TRP A 565 22.20 -0.05 25.71
N GLN A 566 22.91 0.32 26.78
CA GLN A 566 23.97 -0.53 27.35
C GLN A 566 23.43 -1.88 27.83
N PHE A 567 22.27 -1.89 28.47
CA PHE A 567 21.60 -3.14 28.87
C PHE A 567 21.38 -4.06 27.66
N LEU A 568 20.78 -3.54 26.57
CA LEU A 568 20.54 -4.31 25.35
C LEU A 568 21.82 -4.82 24.68
N LYS A 569 22.90 -4.04 24.75
CA LYS A 569 24.20 -4.44 24.20
C LYS A 569 24.80 -5.60 24.98
N ASN A 570 24.65 -5.61 26.30
CA ASN A 570 25.22 -6.65 27.15
C ASN A 570 24.50 -7.99 26.96
N GLU A 571 23.16 -8.00 26.88
CA GLU A 571 22.42 -9.25 26.59
C GLU A 571 22.77 -9.86 25.24
N LYS A 572 23.01 -9.04 24.20
CA LYS A 572 23.42 -9.54 22.88
C LYS A 572 24.82 -10.18 22.85
N ASN A 573 25.65 -9.93 23.86
CA ASN A 573 26.98 -10.53 23.97
C ASN A 573 26.99 -11.80 24.85
N GLU A 574 25.88 -12.11 25.54
CA GLU A 574 25.71 -13.29 26.39
C GLU A 574 24.97 -14.45 25.70
N ILE A 575 24.47 -14.22 24.47
CA ILE A 575 23.86 -15.20 23.56
C ILE A 575 24.85 -15.47 22.43
#